data_AF-A0A1G1IW38-F1
#
_entry.id   AF-A0A1G1IW38-F1
#
_cell.length_a   1.000
_cell.length_b   1.000
_cell.length_c   1.000
_cell.angle_alpha   90.00
_cell.angle_beta   90.00
_cell.angle_gamma   90.00
#
_symmetry.space_group_name_H-M   'P 1'
#
loop_
_entity.id
_entity.type
_entity.pdbx_description
1 polymer ?
#
loop_
_entity_poly.entity_id
_entity_poly.type
_entity_poly.pdbx_seq_one_letter_code
_entity_poly.pdbx_strand_id
1 'polypeptide(L)'
;MSEDQDVLICEIPREDGEKVCLMLREFRGKKYFDLRLWYIPEDKTEYFPTRKGLCLNLEHLPVIRRGLDQIGEITLQAGPGSPPDSRVPKRQAPAVQTGIAI
;
A
#
# COMPACT_ATOMS: atom_id res chain seq x y z
N MET A 1 -21.83 0.99 -21.13
CA MET A 1 -20.97 1.56 -20.09
C MET A 1 -20.10 0.43 -19.61
N SER A 2 -18.85 0.37 -20.04
CA SER A 2 -17.94 -0.69 -19.61
C SER A 2 -17.70 -0.49 -18.12
N GLU A 3 -18.02 -1.50 -17.31
CA GLU A 3 -17.67 -1.49 -15.89
C GLU A 3 -16.16 -1.52 -15.81
N ASP A 4 -15.55 -0.41 -15.39
CA ASP A 4 -14.18 -0.36 -14.92
C ASP A 4 -14.11 -1.26 -13.66
N GLN A 5 -13.97 -2.57 -13.85
CA GLN A 5 -13.92 -3.54 -12.74
C GLN A 5 -12.49 -3.63 -12.20
N ASP A 6 -12.35 -3.31 -10.92
CA ASP A 6 -11.13 -3.56 -10.17
C ASP A 6 -11.01 -5.07 -9.86
N VAL A 7 -9.88 -5.67 -10.20
CA VAL A 7 -9.60 -7.09 -9.92
C VAL A 7 -8.63 -7.18 -8.74
N LEU A 8 -9.07 -7.79 -7.63
CA LEU A 8 -8.20 -8.11 -6.51
C LEU A 8 -7.21 -9.24 -6.91
N ILE A 9 -5.92 -8.99 -6.74
CA ILE A 9 -4.85 -9.95 -7.07
C ILE A 9 -4.31 -10.63 -5.82
N CYS A 10 -4.12 -9.86 -4.74
CA CYS A 10 -3.56 -10.35 -3.49
C CYS A 10 -4.05 -9.49 -2.32
N GLU A 11 -4.21 -10.11 -1.15
CA GLU A 11 -4.41 -9.42 0.12
C GLU A 11 -3.42 -9.92 1.18
N ILE A 12 -2.95 -8.97 2.01
CA ILE A 12 -2.06 -9.23 3.14
C ILE A 12 -2.78 -8.74 4.40
N PRO A 13 -3.29 -9.64 5.25
CA PRO A 13 -3.96 -9.26 6.49
C PRO A 13 -2.97 -8.65 7.49
N ARG A 14 -3.46 -7.75 8.34
CA ARG A 14 -2.72 -7.17 9.46
C ARG A 14 -3.47 -7.43 10.78
N GLU A 15 -2.74 -7.43 11.90
CA GLU A 15 -3.29 -7.78 13.22
C GLU A 15 -4.35 -6.79 13.72
N ASP A 16 -4.32 -5.55 13.25
CA ASP A 16 -5.24 -4.46 13.62
C ASP A 16 -6.57 -4.49 12.86
N GLY A 17 -6.85 -5.55 12.09
CA GLY A 17 -8.04 -5.65 11.25
C GLY A 17 -7.96 -4.81 9.97
N GLU A 18 -6.80 -4.22 9.68
CA GLU A 18 -6.50 -3.67 8.36
C GLU A 18 -6.03 -4.78 7.40
N LYS A 19 -6.12 -4.52 6.09
CA LYS A 19 -5.49 -5.37 5.08
C LYS A 19 -4.87 -4.55 3.97
N VAL A 20 -3.74 -5.00 3.44
CA VAL A 20 -3.15 -4.41 2.24
C VAL A 20 -3.65 -5.20 1.04
N CYS A 21 -4.29 -4.54 0.07
CA CYS A 21 -4.78 -5.16 -1.15
C CYS A 21 -3.95 -4.68 -2.35
N LEU A 22 -3.50 -5.62 -3.16
CA LEU A 22 -2.97 -5.39 -4.49
C LEU A 22 -4.09 -5.64 -5.51
N MET A 23 -4.40 -4.64 -6.31
CA MET A 23 -5.48 -4.67 -7.30
C MET A 23 -4.96 -4.27 -8.68
N LEU A 24 -5.53 -4.88 -9.72
CA LEU A 24 -5.45 -4.41 -11.09
C LEU A 24 -6.69 -3.54 -11.37
N ARG A 25 -6.48 -2.28 -11.69
CA ARG A 25 -7.54 -1.30 -11.95
C ARG A 25 -7.54 -0.88 -13.41
N GLU A 26 -8.71 -0.53 -13.93
CA GLU A 26 -8.85 0.16 -15.21
C GLU A 26 -9.52 1.52 -14.99
N PHE A 27 -8.97 2.57 -15.58
CA PHE A 27 -9.57 3.89 -15.54
C PHE A 27 -9.36 4.58 -16.88
N ARG A 28 -10.47 4.88 -17.57
CA ARG A 28 -10.48 5.50 -18.90
C ARG A 28 -9.64 4.72 -19.92
N GLY A 29 -9.78 3.39 -19.92
CA GLY A 29 -9.07 2.49 -20.83
C GLY A 29 -7.57 2.32 -20.56
N LYS A 30 -7.07 2.89 -19.45
CA LYS A 30 -5.69 2.68 -18.98
C LYS A 30 -5.71 1.75 -17.77
N LYS A 31 -4.77 0.82 -17.74
CA LYS A 31 -4.62 -0.11 -16.62
C LYS A 31 -3.54 0.36 -15.64
N TYR A 32 -3.80 0.12 -14.37
CA TYR A 32 -2.95 0.48 -13.25
C TYR A 32 -2.86 -0.70 -12.29
N PHE A 33 -1.76 -0.80 -11.56
CA PHE A 33 -1.74 -1.60 -10.34
C PHE A 33 -1.85 -0.65 -9.14
N ASP A 34 -2.73 -0.97 -8.19
CA ASP A 34 -2.94 -0.22 -6.96
C ASP A 34 -2.62 -1.13 -5.78
N LEU A 35 -1.71 -0.68 -4.92
CA LEU A 35 -1.37 -1.31 -3.66
C LEU A 35 -1.82 -0.38 -2.54
N ARG A 36 -2.84 -0.77 -1.79
CA ARG A 36 -3.50 0.13 -0.84
C ARG A 36 -3.90 -0.57 0.43
N LEU A 37 -3.85 0.17 1.53
CA LEU A 37 -4.35 -0.26 2.82
C LEU A 37 -5.87 -0.04 2.89
N TRP A 38 -6.59 -1.04 3.34
CA TRP A 38 -8.03 -1.07 3.57
C TRP A 38 -8.32 -1.33 5.05
N TYR A 39 -9.41 -0.75 5.54
CA TYR A 39 -9.84 -0.88 6.94
C TYR A 39 -11.37 -0.91 7.02
N ILE A 40 -11.90 -1.36 8.14
CA ILE A 40 -13.32 -1.27 8.45
C ILE A 40 -13.53 -0.08 9.40
N PRO A 41 -14.25 0.98 9.00
CA PRO A 41 -14.65 2.06 9.92
C PRO A 41 -15.56 1.54 11.04
N GLU A 42 -15.54 2.18 12.21
CA GLU A 42 -16.32 1.76 13.40
C GLU A 42 -17.83 1.57 13.11
N ASP A 43 -18.41 2.42 12.26
CA ASP A 43 -19.84 2.41 11.93
C ASP A 43 -20.22 1.52 10.74
N LYS A 44 -19.28 0.71 10.21
CA LYS A 44 -19.49 -0.08 8.99
C LYS A 44 -19.00 -1.51 9.15
N THR A 45 -19.51 -2.39 8.29
CA THR A 45 -19.10 -3.81 8.24
C THR A 45 -18.22 -4.14 7.03
N GLU A 46 -18.08 -3.20 6.11
CA GLU A 46 -17.34 -3.38 4.86
C GLU A 46 -15.96 -2.70 4.92
N TYR A 47 -15.02 -3.25 4.15
CA TYR A 47 -13.70 -2.66 3.99
C TYR A 47 -13.75 -1.42 3.08
N PHE A 48 -13.08 -0.35 3.51
CA PHE A 48 -12.89 0.87 2.74
C PHE A 48 -11.41 1.11 2.44
N PRO A 49 -11.08 1.58 1.22
CA PRO A 49 -9.71 1.95 0.88
C PRO A 49 -9.31 3.22 1.64
N THR A 50 -8.10 3.24 2.18
CA THR A 50 -7.53 4.44 2.81
C THR A 50 -6.81 5.33 1.79
N ARG A 51 -6.35 6.51 2.21
CA ARG A 51 -5.42 7.33 1.42
C ARG A 51 -4.00 6.76 1.40
N LYS A 52 -3.66 5.81 2.29
CA LYS A 52 -2.35 5.16 2.36
C LYS A 52 -2.28 4.05 1.30
N GLY A 53 -1.66 4.37 0.19
CA GLY A 53 -1.49 3.45 -0.92
C GLY A 53 -0.83 4.13 -2.10
N LEU A 54 -0.47 3.32 -3.07
CA LEU A 54 0.19 3.74 -4.29
C LEU A 54 -0.55 3.16 -5.49
N CYS A 55 -0.84 3.99 -6.47
CA CYS A 55 -1.40 3.60 -7.76
C CYS A 55 -0.38 3.96 -8.84
N LEU A 56 0.00 2.99 -9.67
CA LEU A 56 1.02 3.17 -10.70
C LEU A 56 0.59 2.55 -12.03
N ASN A 57 1.12 3.11 -13.11
CA ASN A 57 0.99 2.53 -14.44
C ASN A 57 1.63 1.14 -14.50
N LEU A 58 1.03 0.23 -15.27
CA LEU A 58 1.58 -1.12 -15.48
C LEU A 58 2.95 -1.14 -16.14
N GLU A 59 3.35 -0.07 -16.84
CA GLU A 59 4.69 0.06 -17.45
C GLU A 59 5.83 -0.02 -16.42
N HIS A 60 5.55 0.27 -15.15
CA HIS A 60 6.54 0.19 -14.07
C HIS A 60 6.68 -1.23 -13.47
N LEU A 61 5.80 -2.18 -13.82
CA LEU A 61 5.87 -3.53 -13.26
C LEU A 61 7.23 -4.22 -13.45
N PRO A 62 7.91 -4.14 -14.61
CA PRO A 62 9.21 -4.78 -14.78
C PRO A 62 10.29 -4.23 -13.84
N VAL A 63 10.29 -2.92 -13.56
CA VAL A 63 11.28 -2.33 -12.64
C VAL A 63 10.96 -2.67 -11.19
N ILE A 64 9.69 -2.67 -10.80
CA ILE A 64 9.26 -3.05 -9.45
C ILE A 64 9.57 -4.51 -9.18
N ARG A 65 9.26 -5.41 -10.13
CA ARG A 65 9.57 -6.84 -10.02
C ARG A 65 11.05 -7.07 -9.78
N ARG A 66 11.93 -6.43 -10.57
CA ARG A 66 13.39 -6.52 -10.35
C ARG A 66 13.77 -6.07 -8.93
N GLY A 67 13.20 -4.98 -8.42
CA GLY A 67 13.45 -4.53 -7.06
C GLY A 67 12.97 -5.52 -5.99
N LEU A 68 11.80 -6.14 -6.18
CA LEU A 68 11.28 -7.19 -5.29
C LEU A 68 12.17 -8.44 -5.29
N ASP A 69 12.63 -8.87 -6.47
CA ASP A 69 13.54 -10.00 -6.62
C ASP A 69 14.86 -9.73 -5.84
N GLN A 70 15.43 -8.53 -5.98
CA GLN A 70 16.62 -8.10 -5.23
C GLN A 70 16.39 -8.07 -3.71
N ILE A 71 15.23 -7.59 -3.24
CA ILE A 71 14.87 -7.63 -1.81
C ILE A 71 14.79 -9.08 -1.32
N GLY A 72 14.22 -9.98 -2.13
CA GLY A 72 14.16 -11.41 -1.85
C GLY A 72 15.56 -12.01 -1.68
N GLU A 73 16.46 -11.76 -2.61
CA GLU A 73 17.85 -12.23 -2.56
C GLU A 73 18.58 -11.77 -1.30
N ILE A 74 18.45 -10.50 -0.92
CA ILE A 74 19.07 -9.92 0.28
C ILE A 74 18.48 -10.55 1.55
N THR A 75 17.15 -10.71 1.61
CA THR A 75 16.45 -11.17 2.82
C THR A 75 16.65 -12.66 3.06
N LEU A 76 16.78 -13.47 2.00
CA LEU A 76 17.11 -14.90 2.12
C LEU A 76 18.49 -15.14 2.76
N GLN A 77 19.40 -14.17 2.65
CA GLN A 77 20.73 -14.22 3.28
C GLN A 77 20.71 -13.72 4.74
N ALA A 78 19.67 -13.00 5.17
CA ALA A 78 19.55 -12.38 6.50
C ALA A 78 18.44 -13.00 7.39
N GLY A 79 17.65 -13.93 6.85
CA GLY A 79 16.41 -14.41 7.46
C GLY A 79 15.27 -13.37 7.31
N PRO A 80 13.99 -13.78 7.35
CA PRO A 80 12.88 -12.83 7.34
C PRO A 80 12.99 -11.97 8.60
N GLY A 81 13.43 -10.72 8.42
CA GLY A 81 13.48 -9.74 9.50
C GLY A 81 12.13 -9.71 10.19
N SER A 82 12.14 -9.91 11.51
CA SER A 82 10.93 -9.91 12.32
C SER A 82 10.06 -8.69 11.98
N PRO A 83 8.73 -8.82 12.00
CA PRO A 83 7.84 -7.70 11.71
C PRO A 83 8.25 -6.48 12.55
N PRO A 84 8.24 -5.26 11.98
CA PRO A 84 8.60 -4.06 12.73
C PRO A 84 7.75 -4.03 13.99
N ASP A 85 8.42 -4.09 15.15
CA ASP A 85 7.81 -4.12 16.46
C ASP A 85 6.72 -3.04 16.53
N SER A 86 5.47 -3.46 16.75
CA SER A 86 4.31 -2.57 16.82
C SER A 86 4.42 -1.55 17.96
N ARG A 87 5.40 -1.71 18.85
CA ARG A 87 5.78 -0.75 19.90
C ARG A 87 6.71 0.37 19.42
N VAL A 88 7.22 0.34 18.18
CA VAL A 88 7.98 1.48 17.63
C VAL A 88 6.98 2.61 17.36
N PRO A 89 7.01 3.71 18.13
CA PRO A 89 6.07 4.81 17.92
C PRO A 89 6.27 5.35 16.51
N LYS A 90 5.16 5.50 15.77
CA LYS A 90 5.15 6.14 14.46
C LYS A 90 5.90 7.47 14.59
N ARG A 91 7.06 7.58 13.92
CA ARG A 91 7.88 8.79 13.93
C ARG A 91 7.01 9.94 13.42
N GLN A 92 6.54 10.80 14.32
CA GLN A 92 5.81 12.00 13.94
C GLN A 92 6.79 12.88 13.17
N ALA A 93 6.42 13.23 11.94
CA ALA A 93 7.15 14.24 11.18
C ALA A 93 7.15 15.53 12.02
N PRO A 94 8.30 16.21 12.17
CA PRO A 94 8.35 17.43 12.96
C PRO A 94 7.39 18.46 12.34
N ALA A 95 6.56 19.07 13.19
CA ALA A 95 5.69 20.16 12.79
C ALA A 95 6.56 21.30 12.26
N VAL A 96 6.43 21.60 10.97
CA VAL A 96 6.98 22.82 10.39
C VAL A 96 6.19 23.98 10.98
N GLN A 97 6.79 24.71 11.92
CA GLN A 97 6.27 25.99 12.38
C GLN A 97 6.42 27.00 11.24
N THR A 98 5.33 27.26 10.53
CA THR A 98 5.22 28.43 9.68
C THR A 98 4.98 29.65 10.56
N GLY A 99 6.07 30.28 11.01
CA GLY A 99 6.04 31.67 11.43
C GLY A 99 6.33 32.57 10.23
N ILE A 100 5.33 33.33 9.79
CA ILE A 100 5.58 34.56 9.02
C ILE A 100 5.01 35.70 9.85
N ALA A 101 5.93 36.54 10.34
CA ALA A 101 5.63 37.84 10.92
C ALA A 101 5.54 38.87 9.81
N ILE A 102 4.49 39.70 9.83
CA ILE A 102 4.54 41.10 9.37
C ILE A 102 3.65 41.90 10.32
#